data_AF-A0A970GV66-F1
#
_entry.id   AF-A0A970GV66-F1
#
_cell.length_a   1.000
_cell.length_b   1.000
_cell.length_c   1.000
_cell.angle_alpha   90.00
_cell.angle_beta   90.00
_cell.angle_gamma   90.00
#
_symmetry.space_group_name_H-M   'P 1'
#
loop_
_entity.id
_entity.type
_entity.pdbx_description
1 polymer ?
#
loop_
_entity_poly.entity_id
_entity_poly.type
_entity_poly.pdbx_seq_one_letter_code
_entity_poly.pdbx_strand_id
1 'polypeptide(L)'
;MDKTRVYLTESLSTKERKSNGSVSGLGIILNLLGYITIICGISIGFYMTFSSKIIDSISFIIVCLGSIITGFVLIAFAKIIKLLQEIKKNLEK
;
A
#
# COMPACT_ATOMS: atom_id res chain seq x y z
N MET A 1 25.58 -6.75 35.30
CA MET A 1 25.23 -5.80 34.21
C MET A 1 24.31 -6.41 33.15
N ASP A 2 24.04 -7.72 33.16
CA ASP A 2 23.19 -8.38 32.15
C ASP A 2 21.69 -8.10 32.25
N LYS A 3 21.14 -7.91 33.45
CA LYS A 3 19.69 -7.74 33.64
C LYS A 3 19.15 -6.49 32.90
N THR A 4 19.91 -5.41 32.86
CA THR A 4 19.50 -4.16 32.19
C THR A 4 19.42 -4.32 30.67
N ARG A 5 20.30 -5.14 30.07
CA ARG A 5 20.26 -5.41 28.63
C ARG A 5 19.05 -6.23 28.23
N VAL A 6 18.72 -7.26 29.01
CA VAL A 6 17.54 -8.12 28.77
C VAL A 6 16.25 -7.30 28.78
N TYR A 7 16.10 -6.41 29.77
CA TYR A 7 14.93 -5.50 29.85
C TYR A 7 14.86 -4.49 28.70
N LEU A 8 16.00 -3.99 28.22
CA LEU A 8 16.05 -3.10 27.06
C LEU A 8 15.64 -3.84 25.77
N THR A 9 16.08 -5.08 25.59
CA THR A 9 15.68 -5.89 24.44
C THR A 9 14.20 -6.28 24.46
N GLU A 10 13.63 -6.63 25.62
CA GLU A 10 12.20 -6.94 25.73
C GLU A 10 11.30 -5.72 25.52
N SER A 11 11.71 -4.57 26.05
CA SER A 11 10.95 -3.32 25.86
C SER A 11 11.00 -2.82 24.42
N LEU A 12 12.13 -2.98 23.72
CA LEU A 12 12.24 -2.69 22.28
C LEU A 12 11.39 -3.65 21.43
N SER A 13 11.49 -4.97 21.68
CA SER A 13 10.71 -6.00 20.99
C SER A 13 9.19 -5.82 21.18
N THR A 14 8.77 -5.48 22.39
CA THR A 14 7.35 -5.23 22.71
C THR A 14 6.86 -3.91 22.09
N LYS A 15 7.72 -2.89 21.98
CA LYS A 15 7.39 -1.62 21.31
C LYS A 15 7.24 -1.80 19.80
N GLU A 16 8.06 -2.65 19.17
CA GLU A 16 7.90 -3.02 17.75
C GLU A 16 6.61 -3.82 17.51
N ARG A 17 6.29 -4.80 18.36
CA ARG A 17 5.01 -5.53 18.27
C ARG A 17 3.80 -4.63 18.45
N LYS A 18 3.86 -3.60 19.29
CA LYS A 18 2.75 -2.68 19.55
C LYS A 18 2.62 -1.59 18.47
N SER A 19 3.71 -1.21 17.80
CA SER A 19 3.70 -0.35 16.60
C SER A 19 3.07 -1.09 15.40
N ASN A 20 3.37 -2.38 15.24
CA ASN A 20 2.67 -3.24 14.26
C ASN A 20 1.24 -3.63 14.67
N GLY A 21 0.81 -3.32 15.90
CA GLY A 21 -0.46 -3.77 16.47
C GLY A 21 -1.65 -2.81 16.32
N SER A 22 -1.47 -1.61 15.76
CA SER A 22 -2.61 -0.78 15.34
C SER A 22 -2.43 -0.32 13.91
N VAL A 23 -2.35 -1.28 13.00
CA VAL A 23 -2.54 -0.98 11.59
C VAL A 23 -4.01 -0.60 11.44
N SER A 24 -4.29 0.69 11.32
CA SER A 24 -5.62 1.18 10.98
C SER A 24 -6.09 0.45 9.73
N GLY A 25 -7.18 -0.31 9.84
CA GLY A 25 -7.68 -1.16 8.75
C GLY A 25 -7.83 -0.41 7.44
N LEU A 26 -8.09 0.90 7.50
CA LEU A 26 -8.16 1.80 6.35
C LEU A 26 -6.86 1.79 5.51
N GLY A 27 -5.68 1.78 6.14
CA GLY A 27 -4.41 1.76 5.43
C GLY A 27 -4.14 0.44 4.71
N ILE A 28 -4.58 -0.68 5.29
CA ILE A 28 -4.49 -2.00 4.65
C ILE A 28 -5.46 -2.08 3.47
N ILE A 29 -6.71 -1.64 3.67
CA ILE A 29 -7.74 -1.66 2.64
C ILE A 29 -7.34 -0.81 1.45
N LEU A 30 -6.84 0.42 1.67
CA LEU A 30 -6.37 1.28 0.58
C LEU A 30 -5.20 0.65 -0.19
N ASN A 31 -4.27 0.03 0.52
CA ASN A 31 -3.12 -0.62 -0.12
C ASN A 31 -3.57 -1.82 -0.98
N LEU A 32 -4.51 -2.62 -0.46
CA LEU A 32 -5.14 -3.72 -1.20
C LEU A 32 -5.88 -3.21 -2.44
N LEU A 33 -6.61 -2.10 -2.29
CA LEU A 33 -7.34 -1.44 -3.38
C LEU A 33 -6.38 -1.00 -4.49
N GLY A 34 -5.24 -0.40 -4.12
CA GLY A 34 -4.19 0.00 -5.06
C GLY A 34 -3.67 -1.17 -5.90
N TYR A 35 -3.40 -2.33 -5.28
CA TYR A 35 -3.00 -3.53 -6.02
C TYR A 35 -4.09 -4.06 -6.95
N ILE A 36 -5.35 -4.07 -6.49
CA ILE A 36 -6.49 -4.49 -7.32
C ILE A 36 -6.62 -3.57 -8.55
N THR A 37 -6.44 -2.26 -8.39
CA THR A 37 -6.49 -1.31 -9.51
C THR A 37 -5.41 -1.61 -10.57
N ILE A 38 -4.20 -1.96 -10.14
CA ILE A 38 -3.11 -2.33 -11.06
C ILE A 38 -3.48 -3.62 -11.82
N ILE A 39 -3.93 -4.65 -11.11
CA ILE A 39 -4.28 -5.95 -11.70
C ILE A 39 -5.45 -5.82 -12.68
N CYS A 40 -6.51 -5.10 -12.30
CA CYS A 40 -7.64 -4.83 -13.19
C CYS A 40 -7.21 -4.04 -14.42
N GLY A 41 -6.38 -3.01 -14.26
CA GLY A 41 -5.91 -2.19 -15.39
C GLY A 41 -5.11 -3.00 -16.41
N ILE A 42 -4.21 -3.87 -15.94
CA ILE A 42 -3.45 -4.78 -16.82
C ILE A 42 -4.40 -5.77 -17.52
N SER A 43 -5.38 -6.31 -16.78
CA SER A 43 -6.35 -7.28 -17.32
C SER A 43 -7.25 -6.66 -18.40
N ILE A 44 -7.72 -5.43 -18.18
CA ILE A 44 -8.51 -4.65 -19.15
C ILE A 44 -7.66 -4.31 -20.37
N GLY A 45 -6.40 -3.90 -20.16
CA GLY A 45 -5.46 -3.68 -21.26
C GLY A 45 -5.31 -4.93 -22.14
N PHE A 46 -5.04 -6.08 -21.54
CA PHE A 46 -4.93 -7.35 -22.27
C PHE A 46 -6.21 -7.72 -23.02
N TYR A 47 -7.37 -7.53 -22.39
CA TYR A 47 -8.66 -7.79 -23.02
C TYR A 47 -8.89 -6.90 -24.25
N MET A 48 -8.55 -5.61 -24.16
CA MET A 48 -8.65 -4.70 -25.31
C MET A 48 -7.76 -5.16 -26.46
N THR A 49 -6.51 -5.54 -26.20
CA THR A 49 -5.58 -6.05 -27.23
C THR A 49 -6.10 -7.30 -27.94
N PHE A 50 -6.83 -8.17 -27.24
CA PHE A 50 -7.41 -9.38 -27.84
C PHE A 50 -8.76 -9.15 -28.54
N SER A 51 -9.55 -8.18 -28.07
CA SER A 51 -10.90 -7.93 -28.54
C SER A 51 -10.94 -7.03 -29.78
N SER A 52 -10.05 -6.03 -29.86
CA SER A 52 -9.95 -5.18 -31.04
C SER A 52 -9.08 -5.84 -32.12
N LYS A 53 -9.67 -6.19 -33.26
CA LYS A 53 -8.97 -6.68 -34.47
C LYS A 53 -7.91 -5.69 -35.00
N ILE A 54 -7.90 -4.47 -34.49
CA ILE A 54 -6.87 -3.46 -34.70
C ILE A 54 -6.06 -3.41 -33.42
N ILE A 55 -4.79 -3.78 -33.52
CA ILE A 55 -3.81 -3.67 -32.47
C ILE A 55 -3.52 -2.17 -32.29
N ASP A 56 -4.39 -1.45 -31.57
CA ASP A 56 -4.06 -0.11 -31.08
C ASP A 56 -3.16 -0.28 -29.85
N SER A 57 -1.91 -0.67 -30.10
CA SER A 57 -0.84 -0.81 -29.09
C SER A 57 -0.74 0.43 -28.20
N ILE A 58 -1.08 1.60 -28.76
CA ILE A 58 -1.10 2.88 -28.05
C ILE A 58 -2.15 2.86 -26.93
N SER A 59 -3.37 2.38 -27.21
CA SER A 59 -4.45 2.28 -26.22
C SER A 59 -4.08 1.31 -25.09
N PHE A 60 -3.43 0.19 -25.40
CA PHE A 60 -2.91 -0.74 -24.40
C PHE A 60 -1.89 -0.08 -23.47
N ILE A 61 -0.90 0.63 -24.06
CA ILE A 61 0.15 1.31 -23.32
C ILE A 61 -0.45 2.38 -22.39
N ILE A 62 -1.41 3.17 -22.88
CA ILE A 62 -2.08 4.21 -22.08
C ILE A 62 -2.85 3.60 -20.90
N VAL A 63 -3.60 2.52 -21.12
CA VAL A 63 -4.38 1.86 -20.06
C VAL A 63 -3.47 1.21 -19.01
N CYS A 64 -2.41 0.52 -19.45
CA CYS A 64 -1.44 -0.09 -18.55
C CYS A 64 -0.65 0.96 -17.75
N LEU A 65 -0.12 1.99 -18.40
CA LEU A 65 0.60 3.07 -17.69
C LEU A 65 -0.33 3.84 -16.75
N GLY A 66 -1.54 4.18 -17.20
CA GLY A 66 -2.51 4.91 -16.39
C GLY A 66 -2.91 4.14 -15.13
N SER A 67 -3.13 2.83 -15.24
CA SER A 67 -3.45 1.98 -14.10
C SER A 67 -2.28 1.78 -13.14
N ILE A 68 -1.05 1.65 -13.64
CA ILE A 68 0.17 1.59 -12.82
C ILE A 68 0.35 2.89 -12.04
N ILE A 69 0.26 4.04 -12.71
CA ILE A 69 0.40 5.37 -12.09
C ILE A 69 -0.67 5.56 -11.01
N THR A 70 -1.93 5.30 -11.34
CA THR A 70 -3.06 5.46 -10.41
C THR A 70 -2.91 4.51 -9.20
N GLY A 71 -2.52 3.26 -9.43
CA GLY A 71 -2.26 2.30 -8.38
C GLY A 71 -1.12 2.72 -7.45
N PHE A 72 -0.02 3.24 -8.00
CA PHE A 72 1.09 3.79 -7.21
C PHE A 72 0.66 4.97 -6.35
N VAL A 73 -0.15 5.88 -6.90
CA VAL A 73 -0.70 7.03 -6.16
C VAL A 73 -1.57 6.56 -5.00
N LEU A 74 -2.44 5.57 -5.21
CA LEU A 74 -3.28 4.99 -4.14
C LEU A 74 -2.43 4.37 -3.02
N ILE A 75 -1.38 3.63 -3.36
CA ILE A 75 -0.45 3.03 -2.38
C ILE A 75 0.30 4.12 -1.61
N ALA A 76 0.75 5.19 -2.29
CA ALA A 76 1.41 6.31 -1.64
C ALA A 76 0.47 7.04 -0.66
N PHE A 77 -0.78 7.28 -1.06
CA PHE A 77 -1.80 7.83 -0.18
C PHE A 77 -2.07 6.95 1.04
N ALA A 78 -2.12 5.63 0.86
CA ALA A 78 -2.28 4.69 1.97
C ALA A 78 -1.18 4.83 3.03
N LYS A 79 0.08 4.99 2.58
CA LYS A 79 1.23 5.21 3.47
C LYS A 79 1.14 6.54 4.21
N ILE A 80 0.74 7.62 3.54
CA ILE A 80 0.56 8.94 4.14
C ILE A 80 -0.52 8.89 5.23
N ILE A 81 -1.66 8.25 4.96
CA ILE A 81 -2.76 8.09 5.93
C ILE A 81 -2.30 7.31 7.15
N LYS A 82 -1.53 6.22 6.95
CA LYS A 82 -0.96 5.44 8.06
C LYS A 82 -0.06 6.31 8.95
N LEU A 83 0.78 7.14 8.32
CA LEU A 83 1.70 8.03 9.03
C LEU A 83 0.94 9.13 9.80
N LEU A 84 -0.09 9.72 9.20
CA LEU A 84 -0.97 10.69 9.86
C LEU A 84 -1.71 10.10 11.07
N GLN A 85 -2.18 8.85 10.97
CA GLN A 85 -2.83 8.15 12.08
C GLN A 85 -1.85 7.87 13.23
N GLU A 86 -0.61 7.52 12.91
CA GLU A 86 0.44 7.32 13.91
C GLU A 86 0.80 8.63 14.62
N ILE A 87 0.88 9.75 13.88
CA ILE A 87 1.06 11.09 14.46
C ILE A 87 -0.10 11.44 15.38
N LYS A 88 -1.36 11.29 14.92
CA LYS A 88 -2.55 11.56 15.74
C LYS A 88 -2.55 10.76 17.04
N LYS A 89 -2.25 9.46 16.96
CA LYS A 89 -2.21 8.57 18.12
C LYS A 89 -1.11 8.95 19.13
N ASN A 90 0.01 9.51 18.68
CA ASN A 90 1.07 10.00 19.56
C ASN A 90 0.74 11.37 20.16
N LEU A 91 -0.10 12.19 19.52
CA LEU A 91 -0.59 13.47 20.04
C LEU A 91 -1.69 13.32 21.09
N GLU A 92 -2.52 12.27 21.00
CA GLU A 92 -3.57 11.96 21.97
C GLU A 92 -3.05 11.28 23.26
N LYS A 93 -1.72 11.15 23.41
CA LYS A 93 -1.06 10.38 24.46
C LYS A 93 -0.16 11.26 25.32
#